data_AF-X0UXL7-F1
#
_entry.id   AF-X0UXL7-F1
#
_cell.length_a   1.000
_cell.length_b   1.000
_cell.length_c   1.000
_cell.angle_alpha   90.00
_cell.angle_beta   90.00
_cell.angle_gamma   90.00
#
_symmetry.space_group_name_H-M   'P 1'
#
loop_
_entity.id
_entity.type
_entity.pdbx_description
1 polymer ?
#
loop_
_entity_poly.entity_id
_entity_poly.type
_entity_poly.pdbx_seq_one_letter_code
_entity_poly.pdbx_strand_id
1 'polypeptide(L)'
;YCNAKSLPEDVNQAYKLIKEAIDDLLSRETSKSLLLLNGVDHLEAQPHISLLVKELNKRLIDIKIKQGNLKEYIDYAKETIKPHLNRVTGEFRSGKDVHILQSVYSSRMYIKQANERCETLLENWAEPTASLAWLMGKDYPRGLIRTSWRWLLKNHPHDSICGCSIDQVHKEMMTRFDWSKQIAQEVINNNLDYITDKIKIDYLNKDELALIVFNPLPYSIDENVKARIKFPKEINLNRVKVLTTERKEIPYQLKGYGLDYRS
;
A
#
# COMPACT_ATOMS: atom_id res chain seq x y z
N TYR A 1 7.97 1.53 -22.34
CA TYR A 1 6.55 1.94 -22.47
C TYR A 1 6.39 3.18 -23.35
N CYS A 2 7.34 3.48 -24.23
CA CYS A 2 7.40 4.78 -24.92
C CYS A 2 8.03 4.68 -26.33
N ASN A 3 7.87 3.53 -26.99
CA ASN A 3 8.41 3.25 -28.32
C ASN A 3 7.72 4.04 -29.45
N ALA A 4 6.65 4.77 -29.15
CA ALA A 4 6.01 5.71 -30.08
C ALA A 4 5.71 7.08 -29.41
N LYS A 5 6.52 7.52 -28.44
CA LYS A 5 6.37 8.83 -27.80
C LYS A 5 6.68 9.98 -28.75
N SER A 6 6.10 11.16 -28.49
CA SER A 6 6.50 12.45 -29.07
C SER A 6 6.68 12.41 -30.61
N LEU A 7 5.65 11.90 -31.31
CA LEU A 7 5.68 11.80 -32.77
C LEU A 7 5.49 13.21 -33.39
N PRO A 8 6.35 13.63 -34.33
CA PRO A 8 6.22 14.93 -34.96
C PRO A 8 4.96 15.00 -35.84
N GLU A 9 4.50 16.22 -36.12
CA GLU A 9 3.41 16.47 -37.08
C GLU A 9 3.85 16.19 -38.53
N ASP A 10 5.15 16.33 -38.85
CA ASP A 10 5.67 15.93 -40.16
C ASP A 10 5.59 14.41 -40.35
N VAL A 11 4.80 14.01 -41.34
CA VAL A 11 4.53 12.61 -41.67
C VAL A 11 5.79 11.86 -42.07
N ASN A 12 6.81 12.51 -42.66
CA ASN A 12 8.03 11.82 -43.10
C ASN A 12 8.92 11.44 -41.91
N GLN A 13 9.13 12.37 -40.97
CA GLN A 13 9.86 12.14 -39.73
C GLN A 13 9.13 11.12 -38.85
N ALA A 14 7.81 11.27 -38.69
CA ALA A 14 7.00 10.32 -37.92
C ALA A 14 7.01 8.91 -38.55
N TYR A 15 6.96 8.80 -39.88
CA TYR A 15 7.07 7.53 -40.59
C TYR A 15 8.40 6.83 -40.30
N LYS A 16 9.52 7.57 -40.30
CA LYS A 16 10.84 7.00 -39.95
C LYS A 16 10.85 6.42 -38.53
N LEU A 17 10.42 7.20 -37.53
CA LEU A 17 10.37 6.77 -36.12
C LEU A 17 9.47 5.56 -35.91
N ILE A 18 8.29 5.56 -36.54
CA ILE A 18 7.34 4.45 -36.45
C ILE A 18 7.86 3.21 -37.16
N LYS A 19 8.58 3.34 -38.28
CA LYS A 19 9.19 2.22 -38.98
C LYS A 19 10.30 1.57 -38.14
N GLU A 20 11.18 2.36 -37.53
CA GLU A 20 12.20 1.86 -36.59
C GLU A 20 11.57 1.11 -35.40
N ALA A 21 10.50 1.67 -34.81
CA ALA A 21 9.77 1.02 -33.71
C ALA A 21 9.02 -0.26 -34.14
N ILE A 22 8.50 -0.32 -35.36
CA ILE A 22 7.87 -1.52 -35.94
C ILE A 22 8.92 -2.62 -36.14
N ASP A 23 10.09 -2.29 -36.68
CA ASP A 23 11.14 -3.27 -37.02
C ASP A 23 11.77 -3.86 -35.75
N ASP A 24 11.96 -3.07 -34.68
CA ASP A 24 12.30 -3.57 -33.34
C ASP A 24 11.24 -4.56 -32.81
N LEU A 25 9.95 -4.20 -32.87
CA LEU A 25 8.89 -5.07 -32.37
C LEU A 25 8.80 -6.39 -33.16
N LEU A 26 8.92 -6.33 -34.49
CA LEU A 26 8.91 -7.51 -35.37
C LEU A 26 10.04 -8.50 -35.05
N SER A 27 11.22 -8.01 -34.64
CA SER A 27 12.36 -8.87 -34.26
C SER A 27 12.09 -9.82 -33.08
N ARG A 28 11.05 -9.52 -32.28
CA ARG A 28 10.66 -10.21 -31.05
C ARG A 28 9.17 -10.53 -30.96
N GLU A 29 8.46 -10.44 -32.08
CA GLU A 29 7.01 -10.58 -32.19
C GLU A 29 6.58 -12.06 -32.10
N THR A 30 5.59 -12.33 -31.24
CA THR A 30 5.07 -13.68 -30.96
C THR A 30 3.57 -13.84 -31.29
N SER A 31 2.94 -12.88 -31.96
CA SER A 31 1.51 -12.62 -31.85
C SER A 31 0.82 -11.99 -33.07
N LYS A 32 1.49 -11.73 -34.19
CA LYS A 32 1.09 -10.82 -35.30
C LYS A 32 0.71 -9.38 -34.89
N SER A 33 0.68 -9.07 -33.60
CA SER A 33 0.17 -7.82 -33.05
C SER A 33 1.33 -7.00 -32.49
N LEU A 34 1.42 -5.73 -32.89
CA LEU A 34 2.49 -4.82 -32.51
C LEU A 34 1.95 -3.73 -31.58
N LEU A 35 2.53 -3.57 -30.40
CA LEU A 35 2.12 -2.55 -29.43
C LEU A 35 2.99 -1.30 -29.51
N LEU A 36 2.46 -0.25 -30.12
CA LEU A 36 3.06 1.08 -30.17
C LEU A 36 2.49 1.93 -29.01
N LEU A 37 3.32 2.23 -28.01
CA LEU A 37 2.92 3.04 -26.85
C LEU A 37 3.26 4.51 -27.09
N ASN A 38 2.23 5.27 -27.46
CA ASN A 38 2.29 6.73 -27.65
C ASN A 38 2.14 7.45 -26.30
N GLY A 39 3.22 7.44 -25.53
CA GLY A 39 3.27 8.07 -24.21
C GLY A 39 4.66 7.95 -23.60
N VAL A 40 4.96 8.84 -22.66
CA VAL A 40 6.07 8.73 -21.71
C VAL A 40 5.69 9.54 -20.47
N ASP A 41 6.51 9.49 -19.43
CA ASP A 41 6.26 10.13 -18.15
C ASP A 41 5.99 11.64 -18.34
N HIS A 42 4.84 12.09 -17.85
CA HIS A 42 4.32 13.46 -17.96
C HIS A 42 4.13 14.01 -19.39
N LEU A 43 4.10 13.17 -20.43
CA LEU A 43 3.81 13.63 -21.79
C LEU A 43 2.32 13.93 -21.99
N GLU A 44 2.03 15.10 -22.57
CA GLU A 44 0.67 15.49 -22.96
C GLU A 44 0.11 14.61 -24.09
N ALA A 45 -1.22 14.49 -24.14
CA ALA A 45 -1.91 13.78 -25.22
C ALA A 45 -1.72 14.54 -26.54
N GLN A 46 -1.17 13.86 -27.56
CA GLN A 46 -0.86 14.45 -28.86
C GLN A 46 -2.13 14.52 -29.74
N PRO A 47 -2.69 15.71 -30.03
CA PRO A 47 -4.01 15.80 -30.69
C PRO A 47 -4.00 15.35 -32.16
N HIS A 48 -2.85 15.46 -32.83
CA HIS A 48 -2.68 15.13 -34.24
C HIS A 48 -2.62 13.63 -34.54
N ILE A 49 -2.51 12.76 -33.52
CA ILE A 49 -2.30 11.31 -33.69
C ILE A 49 -3.34 10.65 -34.60
N SER A 50 -4.63 11.01 -34.47
CA SER A 50 -5.69 10.40 -35.29
C SER A 50 -5.61 10.81 -36.78
N LEU A 51 -4.97 11.94 -37.10
CA LEU A 51 -4.65 12.32 -38.48
C LEU A 51 -3.37 11.65 -38.95
N LEU A 52 -2.32 11.68 -38.11
CA LEU A 52 -1.04 11.06 -38.41
C LEU A 52 -1.16 9.56 -38.71
N VAL A 53 -1.96 8.82 -37.92
CA VAL A 53 -2.26 7.39 -38.16
C VAL A 53 -2.92 7.17 -39.53
N LYS A 54 -3.78 8.08 -40.01
CA LYS A 54 -4.37 7.97 -41.35
C LYS A 54 -3.32 8.16 -42.44
N GLU A 55 -2.41 9.12 -42.30
CA GLU A 55 -1.34 9.38 -43.27
C GLU A 55 -0.27 8.29 -43.28
N LEU A 56 0.11 7.75 -42.12
CA LEU A 56 1.02 6.61 -42.01
C LEU A 56 0.45 5.35 -42.67
N ASN A 57 -0.83 5.07 -42.49
CA ASN A 57 -1.52 3.95 -43.13
C ASN A 57 -1.63 4.05 -44.66
N LYS A 58 -1.38 5.22 -45.27
CA LYS A 58 -1.25 5.34 -46.74
C LYS A 58 0.10 4.86 -47.27
N ARG A 59 1.10 4.74 -46.39
CA ARG A 59 2.50 4.41 -46.73
C ARG A 59 2.90 3.00 -46.33
N LEU A 60 2.25 2.44 -45.31
CA LEU A 60 2.46 1.07 -44.85
C LEU A 60 1.61 0.11 -45.67
N ILE A 61 2.24 -0.92 -46.25
CA ILE A 61 1.59 -1.90 -47.13
C ILE A 61 1.11 -3.11 -46.31
N ASP A 62 2.02 -3.74 -45.58
CA ASP A 62 1.76 -5.01 -44.86
C ASP A 62 1.24 -4.81 -43.42
N ILE A 63 1.25 -3.57 -42.91
CA ILE A 63 0.95 -3.25 -41.52
C ILE A 63 -0.10 -2.15 -41.45
N LYS A 64 -1.18 -2.40 -40.70
CA LYS A 64 -2.25 -1.43 -40.44
C LYS A 64 -2.18 -0.95 -38.99
N ILE A 65 -1.86 0.33 -38.80
CA ILE A 65 -1.87 0.98 -37.49
C ILE A 65 -3.31 1.33 -37.11
N LYS A 66 -3.75 0.90 -35.92
CA LYS A 66 -5.02 1.28 -35.31
C LYS A 66 -4.75 2.01 -33.99
N GLN A 67 -5.33 3.19 -33.81
CA GLN A 67 -5.46 3.79 -32.48
C GLN A 67 -6.51 3.00 -31.69
N GLY A 68 -6.13 2.48 -30.53
CA GLY A 68 -6.97 1.61 -29.70
C GLY A 68 -6.47 1.57 -28.26
N ASN A 69 -6.96 0.61 -27.48
CA ASN A 69 -6.60 0.45 -26.07
C ASN A 69 -5.95 -0.92 -25.76
N LEU A 70 -5.39 -1.05 -24.54
CA LEU A 70 -4.70 -2.27 -24.11
C LEU A 70 -5.59 -3.52 -24.13
N LYS A 71 -6.91 -3.41 -23.89
CA LYS A 71 -7.82 -4.56 -23.95
C LYS A 71 -7.91 -5.07 -25.38
N GLU A 72 -8.15 -4.19 -26.35
CA GLU A 72 -8.20 -4.57 -27.78
C GLU A 72 -6.89 -5.21 -28.26
N TYR A 73 -5.75 -4.67 -27.84
CA TYR A 73 -4.44 -5.26 -28.13
C TYR A 73 -4.30 -6.66 -27.52
N ILE A 74 -4.64 -6.84 -26.23
CA ILE A 74 -4.54 -8.13 -25.53
C ILE A 74 -5.47 -9.17 -26.14
N ASP A 75 -6.70 -8.79 -26.50
CA ASP A 75 -7.67 -9.70 -27.11
C ASP A 75 -7.17 -10.16 -28.49
N TYR A 76 -6.77 -9.24 -29.37
CA TYR A 76 -6.22 -9.59 -30.68
C TYR A 76 -4.93 -10.41 -30.57
N ALA A 77 -4.00 -10.02 -29.70
CA ALA A 77 -2.74 -10.75 -29.50
C ALA A 77 -2.94 -12.19 -28.98
N LYS A 78 -4.07 -12.49 -28.31
CA LYS A 78 -4.46 -13.87 -27.95
C LYS A 78 -5.03 -14.64 -29.14
N GLU A 79 -5.83 -14.00 -29.99
CA GLU A 79 -6.40 -14.60 -31.21
C GLU A 79 -5.30 -14.98 -32.21
N THR A 80 -4.23 -14.19 -32.30
CA THR A 80 -3.16 -14.35 -33.30
C THR A 80 -1.83 -14.85 -32.74
N ILE A 81 -1.84 -15.42 -31.53
CA ILE A 81 -0.64 -15.91 -30.83
C ILE A 81 0.05 -17.07 -31.57
N LYS A 82 1.39 -17.05 -31.64
CA LYS A 82 2.20 -18.17 -32.13
C LYS A 82 2.22 -19.28 -31.05
N PRO A 83 2.25 -20.58 -31.45
CA PRO A 83 2.34 -21.67 -30.49
C PRO A 83 3.70 -21.67 -29.76
N HIS A 84 3.77 -22.36 -28.62
CA HIS A 84 4.98 -22.55 -27.81
C HIS A 84 5.64 -21.27 -27.27
N LEU A 85 4.86 -20.42 -26.58
CA LEU A 85 5.43 -19.30 -25.83
C LEU A 85 6.36 -19.76 -24.69
N ASN A 86 7.43 -19.00 -24.47
CA ASN A 86 8.29 -19.15 -23.29
C ASN A 86 7.49 -18.89 -22.00
N ARG A 87 7.49 -19.86 -21.09
CA ARG A 87 6.95 -19.70 -19.73
C ARG A 87 8.06 -19.19 -18.80
N VAL A 88 7.80 -18.08 -18.13
CA VAL A 88 8.64 -17.54 -17.05
C VAL A 88 7.87 -17.69 -15.74
N THR A 89 8.54 -18.07 -14.65
CA THR A 89 7.94 -18.36 -13.34
C THR A 89 8.74 -17.75 -12.20
N GLY A 90 8.07 -17.43 -11.09
CA GLY A 90 8.68 -16.78 -9.93
C GLY A 90 8.65 -15.25 -10.02
N GLU A 91 9.42 -14.58 -9.16
CA GLU A 91 9.49 -13.11 -9.13
C GLU A 91 10.28 -12.55 -10.32
N PHE A 92 9.78 -11.49 -10.94
CA PHE A 92 10.47 -10.82 -12.05
C PHE A 92 11.52 -9.82 -11.54
N ARG A 93 12.54 -10.34 -10.86
CA ARG A 93 13.65 -9.58 -10.27
C ARG A 93 14.93 -9.55 -11.11
N SER A 94 14.92 -10.10 -12.32
CA SER A 94 16.08 -10.11 -13.23
C SER A 94 16.01 -8.97 -14.24
N GLY A 95 16.95 -8.04 -14.16
CA GLY A 95 17.16 -6.99 -15.16
C GLY A 95 18.03 -7.51 -16.30
N LYS A 96 17.46 -7.60 -17.51
CA LYS A 96 18.24 -7.89 -18.73
C LYS A 96 18.72 -6.59 -19.39
N ASP A 97 17.75 -5.74 -19.75
CA ASP A 97 17.98 -4.52 -20.53
C ASP A 97 17.84 -3.23 -19.69
N VAL A 98 17.48 -3.36 -18.40
CA VAL A 98 17.29 -2.25 -17.44
C VAL A 98 17.74 -2.65 -16.03
N HIS A 99 18.17 -1.67 -15.22
CA HIS A 99 18.54 -1.89 -13.82
C HIS A 99 17.30 -2.10 -12.93
N ILE A 100 17.42 -2.96 -11.91
CA ILE A 100 16.32 -3.34 -10.99
C ILE A 100 16.10 -2.29 -9.88
N LEU A 101 16.98 -1.29 -9.76
CA LEU A 101 16.90 -0.16 -8.82
C LEU A 101 16.76 -0.53 -7.32
N GLN A 102 17.24 -1.71 -6.90
CA GLN A 102 17.02 -2.27 -5.55
C GLN A 102 17.44 -1.36 -4.38
N SER A 103 18.36 -0.41 -4.57
CA SER A 103 18.76 0.57 -3.54
C SER A 103 17.61 1.43 -3.01
N VAL A 104 16.46 1.48 -3.69
CA VAL A 104 15.25 2.15 -3.19
C VAL A 104 14.71 1.56 -1.87
N TYR A 105 15.05 0.31 -1.54
CA TYR A 105 14.62 -0.34 -0.30
C TYR A 105 15.21 0.35 0.94
N SER A 106 16.45 0.84 0.88
CA SER A 106 17.12 1.55 1.99
C SER A 106 16.97 3.09 1.92
N SER A 107 16.59 3.64 0.76
CA SER A 107 16.35 5.08 0.61
C SER A 107 15.28 5.59 1.57
N ARG A 108 15.61 6.64 2.34
CA ARG A 108 14.70 7.34 3.27
C ARG A 108 13.95 6.38 4.19
N MET A 109 14.67 5.54 4.93
CA MET A 109 14.13 4.47 5.80
C MET A 109 12.94 4.89 6.69
N TYR A 110 12.90 6.15 7.16
CA TYR A 110 11.76 6.68 7.93
C TYR A 110 10.40 6.54 7.21
N ILE A 111 10.39 6.61 5.87
CA ILE A 111 9.19 6.39 5.03
C ILE A 111 8.70 4.96 5.18
N LYS A 112 9.60 3.97 5.04
CA LYS A 112 9.27 2.54 5.17
C LYS A 112 8.76 2.22 6.57
N GLN A 113 9.42 2.77 7.60
CA GLN A 113 8.97 2.63 8.98
C GLN A 113 7.62 3.33 9.26
N ALA A 114 7.28 4.43 8.57
CA ALA A 114 5.98 5.07 8.69
C ALA A 114 4.88 4.27 7.97
N ASN A 115 5.22 3.67 6.83
CA ASN A 115 4.36 2.77 6.06
C ASN A 115 3.96 1.54 6.88
N GLU A 116 4.96 0.79 7.36
CA GLU A 116 4.78 -0.41 8.21
C GLU A 116 3.89 -0.13 9.44
N ARG A 117 4.10 1.01 10.12
CA ARG A 117 3.25 1.41 11.25
C ARG A 117 1.79 1.65 10.84
N CYS A 118 1.54 2.19 9.65
CA CYS A 118 0.18 2.43 9.16
C CYS A 118 -0.50 1.14 8.68
N GLU A 119 0.24 0.27 8.00
CA GLU A 119 -0.22 -1.06 7.55
C GLU A 119 -0.55 -1.94 8.78
N THR A 120 0.39 -2.08 9.72
CA THR A 120 0.14 -2.77 11.01
C THR A 120 -1.08 -2.22 11.76
N LEU A 121 -1.28 -0.89 11.81
CA LEU A 121 -2.45 -0.30 12.47
C LEU A 121 -3.76 -0.61 11.73
N LEU A 122 -3.75 -0.70 10.40
CA LEU A 122 -4.96 -0.98 9.63
C LEU A 122 -5.29 -2.48 9.61
N GLU A 123 -4.32 -3.29 9.17
CA GLU A 123 -4.47 -4.72 8.89
C GLU A 123 -4.58 -5.56 10.17
N ASN A 124 -3.76 -5.27 11.19
CA ASN A 124 -3.70 -6.09 12.41
C ASN A 124 -4.59 -5.54 13.54
N TRP A 125 -4.91 -4.23 13.55
CA TRP A 125 -5.69 -3.63 14.64
C TRP A 125 -7.04 -3.07 14.21
N ALA A 126 -7.09 -2.10 13.29
CA ALA A 126 -8.33 -1.37 13.00
C ALA A 126 -9.39 -2.27 12.35
N GLU A 127 -9.03 -3.06 11.34
CA GLU A 127 -9.97 -3.98 10.68
C GLU A 127 -10.38 -5.18 11.55
N PRO A 128 -9.46 -5.87 12.28
CA PRO A 128 -9.84 -6.96 13.17
C PRO A 128 -10.72 -6.50 14.35
N THR A 129 -10.37 -5.40 15.03
CA THR A 129 -11.19 -4.87 16.13
C THR A 129 -12.55 -4.34 15.64
N ALA A 130 -12.61 -3.72 14.45
CA ALA A 130 -13.86 -3.31 13.83
C ALA A 130 -14.76 -4.51 13.49
N SER A 131 -14.17 -5.59 12.99
CA SER A 131 -14.88 -6.82 12.65
C SER A 131 -15.44 -7.51 13.89
N LEU A 132 -14.64 -7.60 14.97
CA LEU A 132 -15.08 -8.16 16.25
C LEU A 132 -16.18 -7.30 16.90
N ALA A 133 -16.00 -5.98 16.97
CA ALA A 133 -17.03 -5.07 17.49
C ALA A 133 -18.33 -5.14 16.67
N TRP A 134 -18.24 -5.34 15.35
CA TRP A 134 -19.40 -5.52 14.47
C TRP A 134 -20.15 -6.83 14.73
N LEU A 135 -19.44 -7.95 14.92
CA LEU A 135 -20.05 -9.21 15.36
C LEU A 135 -20.72 -9.09 16.74
N MET A 136 -20.27 -8.15 17.56
CA MET A 136 -20.83 -7.82 18.88
C MET A 136 -21.94 -6.76 18.83
N GLY A 137 -22.39 -6.35 17.63
CA GLY A 137 -23.55 -5.47 17.41
C GLY A 137 -23.25 -3.99 17.24
N LYS A 138 -21.98 -3.58 17.05
CA LYS A 138 -21.60 -2.21 16.67
C LYS A 138 -21.72 -2.02 15.15
N ASP A 139 -21.95 -0.80 14.67
CA ASP A 139 -21.77 -0.51 13.24
C ASP A 139 -20.29 -0.59 12.82
N TYR A 140 -20.03 -1.21 11.66
CA TYR A 140 -18.67 -1.30 11.11
C TYR A 140 -18.25 0.06 10.50
N PRO A 141 -17.14 0.69 10.94
CA PRO A 141 -16.73 2.05 10.55
C PRO A 141 -16.09 2.13 9.15
N ARG A 142 -16.78 1.61 8.13
CA ARG A 142 -16.32 1.49 6.73
C ARG A 142 -15.78 2.80 6.14
N GLY A 143 -16.44 3.93 6.46
CA GLY A 143 -16.06 5.25 5.95
C GLY A 143 -14.70 5.72 6.48
N LEU A 144 -14.43 5.50 7.77
CA LEU A 144 -13.15 5.87 8.41
C LEU A 144 -12.02 4.98 7.91
N ILE A 145 -12.20 3.64 7.95
CA ILE A 145 -11.21 2.66 7.47
C ILE A 145 -10.85 2.93 6.00
N ARG A 146 -11.83 3.13 5.12
CA ARG A 146 -11.61 3.50 3.70
C ARG A 146 -10.86 4.82 3.53
N THR A 147 -11.08 5.79 4.43
CA THR A 147 -10.41 7.10 4.37
C THR A 147 -8.95 6.98 4.82
N SER A 148 -8.69 6.20 5.88
CA SER A 148 -7.34 5.86 6.33
C SER A 148 -6.53 5.16 5.23
N TRP A 149 -7.08 4.09 4.65
CA TRP A 149 -6.47 3.41 3.50
C TRP A 149 -6.20 4.35 2.33
N ARG A 150 -7.12 5.27 2.01
CA ARG A 150 -6.91 6.27 0.95
C ARG A 150 -5.74 7.22 1.24
N TRP A 151 -5.45 7.53 2.50
CA TRP A 151 -4.29 8.34 2.86
C TRP A 151 -2.98 7.54 2.77
N LEU A 152 -2.98 6.30 3.26
CA LEU A 152 -1.85 5.38 3.12
C LEU A 152 -1.51 5.10 1.65
N LEU A 153 -2.49 4.68 0.84
CA LEU A 153 -2.30 4.36 -0.59
C LEU A 153 -1.85 5.57 -1.43
N LYS A 154 -2.07 6.81 -0.97
CA LYS A 154 -1.52 8.02 -1.63
C LYS A 154 0.01 8.15 -1.48
N ASN A 155 0.62 7.41 -0.55
CA ASN A 155 2.06 7.31 -0.39
C ASN A 155 2.67 6.10 -1.14
N HIS A 156 1.85 5.20 -1.68
CA HIS A 156 2.27 3.98 -2.40
C HIS A 156 2.64 4.13 -3.89
N PRO A 157 2.45 5.27 -4.61
CA PRO A 157 3.11 5.44 -5.92
C PRO A 157 4.61 5.20 -5.80
N HIS A 158 5.21 4.56 -6.81
CA HIS A 158 6.59 4.08 -6.71
C HIS A 158 7.57 5.21 -6.33
N ASP A 159 7.54 6.36 -7.00
CA ASP A 159 8.43 7.50 -6.68
C ASP A 159 8.28 8.07 -5.26
N SER A 160 7.13 7.85 -4.65
CA SER A 160 6.84 8.15 -3.25
C SER A 160 7.46 7.09 -2.34
N ILE A 161 6.96 5.85 -2.35
CA ILE A 161 7.36 4.80 -1.41
C ILE A 161 8.83 4.38 -1.56
N CYS A 162 9.37 4.41 -2.78
CA CYS A 162 10.79 4.16 -3.06
C CYS A 162 11.72 5.26 -2.52
N GLY A 163 11.19 6.44 -2.16
CA GLY A 163 11.98 7.54 -1.61
C GLY A 163 12.81 8.31 -2.64
N CYS A 164 12.49 8.20 -3.94
CA CYS A 164 13.26 8.78 -5.04
C CYS A 164 12.75 10.14 -5.57
N SER A 165 11.65 10.66 -5.03
CA SER A 165 11.24 12.07 -5.25
C SER A 165 12.08 13.11 -4.48
N ILE A 166 11.84 14.39 -4.77
CA ILE A 166 12.39 15.54 -4.03
C ILE A 166 11.88 15.60 -2.58
N ASP A 167 12.60 16.31 -1.70
CA ASP A 167 12.27 16.40 -0.27
C ASP A 167 10.85 16.92 0.03
N GLN A 168 10.32 17.83 -0.80
CA GLN A 168 8.97 18.37 -0.59
C GLN A 168 7.89 17.28 -0.67
N VAL A 169 8.01 16.34 -1.62
CA VAL A 169 7.09 15.19 -1.75
C VAL A 169 7.12 14.35 -0.47
N HIS A 170 8.32 14.07 0.04
CA HIS A 170 8.50 13.23 1.24
C HIS A 170 8.04 13.91 2.53
N LYS A 171 8.14 15.25 2.63
CA LYS A 171 7.53 16.00 3.73
C LYS A 171 6.01 15.84 3.76
N GLU A 172 5.36 15.97 2.60
CA GLU A 172 3.90 15.77 2.48
C GLU A 172 3.48 14.32 2.71
N MET A 173 4.31 13.35 2.32
CA MET A 173 4.06 11.93 2.62
C MET A 173 3.94 11.69 4.13
N MET A 174 4.79 12.32 4.94
CA MET A 174 4.71 12.18 6.41
C MET A 174 3.37 12.67 6.95
N THR A 175 2.86 13.81 6.47
CA THR A 175 1.51 14.30 6.80
C THR A 175 0.41 13.30 6.43
N ARG A 176 0.51 12.63 5.26
CA ARG A 176 -0.45 11.60 4.84
C ARG A 176 -0.36 10.33 5.70
N PHE A 177 0.83 9.93 6.13
CA PHE A 177 1.00 8.85 7.11
C PHE A 177 0.37 9.21 8.46
N ASP A 178 0.60 10.43 8.95
CA ASP A 178 0.01 10.90 10.22
C ASP A 178 -1.52 10.94 10.15
N TRP A 179 -2.11 11.37 9.03
CA TRP A 179 -3.56 11.32 8.83
C TRP A 179 -4.11 9.89 8.82
N SER A 180 -3.46 8.94 8.13
CA SER A 180 -3.85 7.53 8.19
C SER A 180 -3.73 6.99 9.62
N LYS A 181 -2.58 7.18 10.26
CA LYS A 181 -2.31 6.73 11.64
C LYS A 181 -3.35 7.25 12.64
N GLN A 182 -3.71 8.53 12.56
CA GLN A 182 -4.70 9.13 13.48
C GLN A 182 -6.10 8.51 13.29
N ILE A 183 -6.56 8.35 12.05
CA ILE A 183 -7.85 7.73 11.76
C ILE A 183 -7.87 6.26 12.20
N ALA A 184 -6.82 5.50 11.90
CA ALA A 184 -6.70 4.11 12.34
C ALA A 184 -6.70 3.99 13.87
N GLN A 185 -5.90 4.80 14.58
CA GLN A 185 -5.85 4.79 16.04
C GLN A 185 -7.20 5.12 16.68
N GLU A 186 -7.93 6.10 16.14
CA GLU A 186 -9.26 6.46 16.64
C GLU A 186 -10.28 5.34 16.41
N VAL A 187 -10.24 4.67 15.25
CA VAL A 187 -11.06 3.47 14.99
C VAL A 187 -10.74 2.36 16.00
N ILE A 188 -9.45 2.10 16.25
CA ILE A 188 -8.99 1.06 17.19
C ILE A 188 -9.50 1.36 18.60
N ASN A 189 -9.27 2.58 19.12
CA ASN A 189 -9.67 2.97 20.47
C ASN A 189 -11.18 2.76 20.67
N ASN A 190 -12.01 3.37 19.80
CA ASN A 190 -13.47 3.25 19.87
C ASN A 190 -13.97 1.80 19.77
N ASN A 191 -13.24 0.91 19.10
CA ASN A 191 -13.61 -0.51 19.00
C ASN A 191 -13.19 -1.29 20.24
N LEU A 192 -11.98 -1.07 20.75
CA LEU A 192 -11.49 -1.70 21.98
C LEU A 192 -12.30 -1.28 23.21
N ASP A 193 -12.72 -0.02 23.29
CA ASP A 193 -13.63 0.47 24.33
C ASP A 193 -14.98 -0.27 24.26
N TYR A 194 -15.60 -0.32 23.07
CA TYR A 194 -16.86 -1.05 22.87
C TYR A 194 -16.75 -2.54 23.18
N ILE A 195 -15.65 -3.19 22.79
CA ILE A 195 -15.41 -4.61 23.09
C ILE A 195 -15.24 -4.80 24.60
N THR A 196 -14.50 -3.91 25.26
CA THR A 196 -14.26 -3.91 26.71
C THR A 196 -15.56 -3.77 27.50
N ASP A 197 -16.46 -2.87 27.09
CA ASP A 197 -17.78 -2.66 27.71
C ASP A 197 -18.70 -3.90 27.66
N LYS A 198 -18.40 -4.88 26.79
CA LYS A 198 -19.13 -6.16 26.73
C LYS A 198 -18.49 -7.28 27.56
N ILE A 199 -17.27 -7.08 28.07
CA ILE A 199 -16.60 -8.06 28.92
C ILE A 199 -17.19 -7.94 30.33
N LYS A 200 -17.80 -9.03 30.82
CA LYS A 200 -18.41 -9.07 32.16
C LYS A 200 -17.31 -9.10 33.24
N ILE A 201 -17.23 -8.04 34.04
CA ILE A 201 -16.24 -7.88 35.10
C ILE A 201 -16.97 -7.54 36.41
N ASP A 202 -17.51 -8.57 37.08
CA ASP A 202 -18.26 -8.46 38.34
C ASP A 202 -17.54 -9.06 39.57
N TYR A 203 -16.27 -9.46 39.39
CA TYR A 203 -15.44 -10.15 40.39
C TYR A 203 -14.33 -9.28 41.01
N LEU A 204 -14.31 -7.98 40.69
CA LEU A 204 -13.34 -7.02 41.23
C LEU A 204 -13.81 -6.40 42.54
N ASN A 205 -12.87 -6.24 43.48
CA ASN A 205 -13.08 -5.45 44.69
C ASN A 205 -12.99 -3.94 44.38
N LYS A 206 -13.51 -3.10 45.29
CA LYS A 206 -13.59 -1.63 45.13
C LYS A 206 -12.25 -0.92 44.87
N ASP A 207 -11.14 -1.51 45.26
CA ASP A 207 -9.77 -0.97 45.08
C ASP A 207 -8.98 -1.69 43.97
N GLU A 208 -9.63 -2.54 43.18
CA GLU A 208 -9.01 -3.30 42.08
C GLU A 208 -9.34 -2.69 40.72
N LEU A 209 -8.43 -2.86 39.75
CA LEU A 209 -8.59 -2.40 38.37
C LEU A 209 -8.48 -3.58 37.42
N ALA A 210 -9.31 -3.60 36.37
CA ALA A 210 -9.14 -4.51 35.25
C ALA A 210 -7.95 -4.08 34.39
N LEU A 211 -7.14 -5.05 33.94
CA LEU A 211 -6.21 -4.89 32.83
C LEU A 211 -6.59 -5.91 31.77
N ILE A 212 -7.01 -5.44 30.60
CA ILE A 212 -7.37 -6.27 29.46
C ILE A 212 -6.27 -6.15 28.42
N VAL A 213 -5.80 -7.29 27.91
CA VAL A 213 -4.74 -7.38 26.91
C VAL A 213 -5.32 -8.03 25.67
N PHE A 214 -5.19 -7.36 24.53
CA PHE A 214 -5.62 -7.86 23.24
C PHE A 214 -4.40 -8.29 22.42
N ASN A 215 -4.45 -9.51 21.88
CA ASN A 215 -3.53 -9.93 20.82
C ASN A 215 -4.16 -9.60 19.45
N PRO A 216 -3.54 -8.73 18.64
CA PRO A 216 -4.04 -8.38 17.31
C PRO A 216 -3.73 -9.45 16.24
N LEU A 217 -2.85 -10.40 16.54
CA LEU A 217 -2.32 -11.36 15.57
C LEU A 217 -3.17 -12.65 15.52
N PRO A 218 -3.26 -13.32 14.35
CA PRO A 218 -4.02 -14.55 14.17
C PRO A 218 -3.34 -15.79 14.78
N TYR A 219 -2.26 -15.61 15.54
CA TYR A 219 -1.47 -16.66 16.18
C TYR A 219 -1.11 -16.25 17.62
N SER A 220 -0.91 -17.25 18.49
CA SER A 220 -0.50 -17.04 19.87
C SER A 220 0.88 -16.38 19.95
N ILE A 221 1.04 -15.48 20.92
CA ILE A 221 2.31 -14.80 21.24
C ILE A 221 2.67 -15.05 22.71
N ASP A 222 3.96 -15.08 22.99
CA ASP A 222 4.54 -15.13 24.35
C ASP A 222 5.55 -13.98 24.47
N GLU A 223 5.05 -12.80 24.89
CA GLU A 223 5.82 -11.56 24.92
C GLU A 223 5.52 -10.71 26.16
N ASN A 224 6.49 -9.87 26.55
CA ASN A 224 6.35 -8.94 27.66
C ASN A 224 5.49 -7.73 27.28
N VAL A 225 4.29 -7.63 27.84
CA VAL A 225 3.37 -6.49 27.62
C VAL A 225 3.78 -5.27 28.45
N LYS A 226 3.98 -4.12 27.79
CA LYS A 226 4.21 -2.83 28.46
C LYS A 226 2.92 -2.00 28.52
N ALA A 227 2.24 -2.01 29.66
CA ALA A 227 1.05 -1.19 29.92
C ALA A 227 1.38 0.10 30.69
N ARG A 228 0.56 1.15 30.51
CA ARG A 228 0.49 2.32 31.39
C ARG A 228 -0.82 2.26 32.16
N ILE A 229 -0.76 2.19 33.49
CA ILE A 229 -1.96 2.14 34.34
C ILE A 229 -2.13 3.48 35.05
N LYS A 230 -3.31 4.09 34.93
CA LYS A 230 -3.69 5.29 35.68
C LYS A 230 -4.52 4.88 36.89
N PHE A 231 -4.02 5.19 38.08
CA PHE A 231 -4.75 4.97 39.33
C PHE A 231 -5.66 6.17 39.67
N PRO A 232 -6.86 5.96 40.23
CA PRO A 232 -7.81 7.03 40.53
C PRO A 232 -7.43 7.88 41.76
N LYS A 233 -6.48 7.39 42.57
CA LYS A 233 -5.91 8.03 43.75
C LYS A 233 -4.42 7.70 43.82
N GLU A 234 -3.67 8.46 44.61
CA GLU A 234 -2.28 8.12 44.92
C GLU A 234 -2.20 6.77 45.66
N ILE A 235 -1.25 5.94 45.28
CA ILE A 235 -1.09 4.58 45.81
C ILE A 235 0.38 4.25 46.08
N ASN A 236 0.61 3.38 47.07
CA ASN A 236 1.94 2.84 47.32
C ASN A 236 2.27 1.77 46.26
N LEU A 237 3.11 2.14 45.28
CA LEU A 237 3.52 1.27 44.18
C LEU A 237 4.18 -0.04 44.63
N ASN A 238 4.85 -0.06 45.79
CA ASN A 238 5.45 -1.28 46.37
C ASN A 238 4.41 -2.30 46.89
N ARG A 239 3.11 -1.95 46.86
CA ARG A 239 1.99 -2.82 47.25
C ARG A 239 1.07 -3.18 46.08
N VAL A 240 1.39 -2.75 44.86
CA VAL A 240 0.64 -3.15 43.65
C VAL A 240 0.93 -4.63 43.36
N LYS A 241 -0.13 -5.36 43.03
CA LYS A 241 -0.06 -6.72 42.51
C LYS A 241 -0.80 -6.78 41.18
N VAL A 242 -0.26 -7.54 40.24
CA VAL A 242 -0.97 -7.92 39.00
C VAL A 242 -1.42 -9.36 39.21
N LEU A 243 -2.71 -9.64 39.00
CA LEU A 243 -3.29 -10.96 39.26
C LEU A 243 -4.00 -11.48 38.00
N THR A 244 -4.03 -12.81 37.82
CA THR A 244 -4.96 -13.46 36.89
C THR A 244 -6.39 -13.43 37.43
N THR A 245 -7.36 -13.79 36.58
CA THR A 245 -8.76 -14.02 36.95
C THR A 245 -8.93 -15.05 38.07
N GLU A 246 -8.02 -16.03 38.17
CA GLU A 246 -7.97 -17.06 39.23
C GLU A 246 -7.19 -16.61 40.47
N ARG A 247 -6.94 -15.29 40.62
CA ARG A 247 -6.21 -14.65 41.72
C ARG A 247 -4.76 -15.10 41.88
N LYS A 248 -4.13 -15.64 40.83
CA LYS A 248 -2.69 -15.98 40.82
C LYS A 248 -1.86 -14.74 40.51
N GLU A 249 -0.74 -14.55 41.22
CA GLU A 249 0.11 -13.38 41.03
C GLU A 249 0.97 -13.50 39.76
N ILE A 250 0.94 -12.46 38.93
CA ILE A 250 1.73 -12.33 37.70
C ILE A 250 2.97 -11.46 38.02
N PRO A 251 4.20 -11.93 37.73
CA PRO A 251 5.39 -11.11 37.92
C PRO A 251 5.37 -9.90 36.97
N TYR A 252 5.73 -8.73 37.48
CA TYR A 252 5.80 -7.49 36.70
C TYR A 252 7.01 -6.65 37.12
N GLN A 253 7.42 -5.72 36.25
CA GLN A 253 8.50 -4.77 36.54
C GLN A 253 8.03 -3.34 36.31
N LEU A 254 8.14 -2.49 37.34
CA LEU A 254 7.95 -1.04 37.20
C LEU A 254 9.10 -0.45 36.35
N LYS A 255 8.76 0.16 35.21
CA LYS A 255 9.71 0.86 34.33
C LYS A 255 9.82 2.37 34.62
N GLY A 256 8.86 2.94 35.35
CA GLY A 256 8.78 4.36 35.68
C GLY A 256 7.40 4.76 36.22
N TYR A 257 7.30 5.92 36.86
CA TYR A 257 6.06 6.50 37.39
C TYR A 257 6.15 8.04 37.42
N GLY A 258 5.00 8.72 37.51
CA GLY A 258 4.89 10.19 37.55
C GLY A 258 3.94 10.76 36.50
N LEU A 259 3.45 11.99 36.74
CA LEU A 259 2.48 12.67 35.87
C LEU A 259 3.01 12.94 34.45
N ASP A 260 4.33 13.17 34.32
CA ASP A 260 4.99 13.56 33.07
C ASP A 260 5.80 12.43 32.38
N TYR A 261 5.54 11.15 32.68
CA TYR A 261 6.26 10.03 32.05
C TYR A 261 5.80 9.80 30.59
N ARG A 262 6.11 10.75 29.71
CA ARG A 262 6.00 10.65 28.25
C ARG A 262 7.09 9.71 27.71
N SER A 263 6.78 9.05 26.60
CA SER A 263 7.71 8.22 25.81
C SER A 263 7.49 8.53 24.34
#